data_AF-A0A0M0G8K9-F1
#
_entry.id   AF-A0A0M0G8K9-F1
#
_cell.length_a   1.000
_cell.length_b   1.000
_cell.length_c   1.000
_cell.angle_alpha   90.00
_cell.angle_beta   90.00
_cell.angle_gamma   90.00
#
_symmetry.space_group_name_H-M   'P 1'
#
loop_
_entity.id
_entity.type
_entity.pdbx_description
1 polymer ?
#
loop_
_entity_poly.entity_id
_entity_poly.type
_entity_poly.pdbx_seq_one_letter_code
_entity_poly.pdbx_strand_id
1 'polypeptide(L)'
;MWTKINIKEIEAKNKLIGYGSQGKVYKLSPDRCIKIYLKEKHARMEANVLRSATSSRFFPKIYETGSNYIVMEYIEGKTLNNYLEKEGKLSNQIIKEIVMLLKEMERLNFTRIDARLRHIFITDENEIKVIDHVNSFKINSNYPKHLFRGLKKLGHLQFFLEEANKFDTEFCMRWWKVNS
;
A
#
# COMPACT_ATOMS: atom_id res chain seq x y z
N MET A 1 -21.72 -22.96 -9.56
CA MET A 1 -22.58 -21.85 -9.10
C MET A 1 -21.86 -21.19 -7.94
N TRP A 2 -21.35 -19.97 -8.10
CA TRP A 2 -20.66 -19.27 -7.02
C TRP A 2 -21.69 -18.79 -6.01
N THR A 3 -21.57 -19.23 -4.75
CA THR A 3 -22.45 -18.81 -3.66
C THR A 3 -22.21 -17.33 -3.42
N LYS A 4 -23.26 -16.51 -3.56
CA LYS A 4 -23.19 -15.06 -3.31
C LYS A 4 -22.66 -14.83 -1.89
N ILE A 5 -21.52 -14.15 -1.73
CA ILE A 5 -20.95 -13.86 -0.40
C ILE A 5 -22.01 -13.16 0.47
N ASN A 6 -22.29 -13.74 1.63
CA ASN A 6 -23.20 -13.17 2.62
C ASN A 6 -22.45 -12.16 3.50
N ILE A 7 -22.51 -10.89 3.13
CA ILE A 7 -21.81 -9.81 3.85
C ILE A 7 -22.18 -9.76 5.34
N LYS A 8 -23.46 -9.94 5.69
CA LYS A 8 -23.91 -9.90 7.09
C LYS A 8 -23.26 -11.01 7.92
N GLU A 9 -23.12 -12.19 7.32
CA GLU A 9 -22.47 -13.33 7.96
C GLU A 9 -20.97 -13.08 8.16
N ILE A 10 -20.29 -12.52 7.16
CA ILE A 10 -18.88 -12.11 7.28
C ILE A 10 -18.71 -11.09 8.42
N GLU A 11 -19.55 -10.05 8.46
CA GLU A 11 -19.45 -9.02 9.51
C GLU A 11 -19.67 -9.60 10.92
N ALA A 12 -20.48 -10.66 11.05
CA ALA A 12 -20.80 -11.30 12.33
C ALA A 12 -19.76 -12.35 12.77
N LYS A 13 -19.17 -13.10 11.83
CA LYS A 13 -18.32 -14.27 12.14
C LYS A 13 -16.83 -13.99 12.04
N ASN A 14 -16.41 -12.91 11.37
CA ASN A 14 -15.00 -12.66 11.09
C ASN A 14 -14.45 -11.49 11.91
N LYS A 15 -13.15 -11.58 12.23
CA LYS A 15 -12.44 -10.52 12.94
C LYS A 15 -12.32 -9.28 12.06
N LEU A 16 -12.81 -8.15 12.55
CA LEU A 16 -12.54 -6.82 11.97
C LEU A 16 -11.05 -6.50 12.18
N ILE A 17 -10.33 -6.27 11.08
CA ILE A 17 -8.88 -5.98 11.08
C ILE A 17 -8.56 -4.57 10.57
N GLY A 18 -9.53 -3.87 10.00
CA GLY A 18 -9.37 -2.48 9.59
C GLY A 18 -10.71 -1.81 9.32
N TYR A 19 -10.79 -0.51 9.56
CA TYR A 19 -11.96 0.30 9.25
C TYR A 19 -11.52 1.71 8.86
N GLY A 20 -12.29 2.37 8.00
CA GLY A 20 -12.02 3.75 7.59
C GLY A 20 -13.10 4.32 6.69
N SER A 21 -12.80 5.47 6.08
CA SER A 21 -13.77 6.25 5.30
C SER A 21 -14.31 5.54 4.05
N GLN A 22 -13.64 4.48 3.58
CA GLN A 22 -14.05 3.73 2.39
C GLN A 22 -14.82 2.45 2.71
N GLY A 23 -14.75 1.94 3.96
CA GLY A 23 -15.27 0.63 4.28
C GLY A 23 -14.56 -0.06 5.46
N LYS A 24 -14.83 -1.35 5.59
CA LYS A 24 -14.32 -2.24 6.64
C LYS A 24 -13.55 -3.41 6.02
N VAL A 25 -12.58 -3.93 6.75
CA VAL A 25 -11.75 -5.08 6.33
C VAL A 25 -11.87 -6.17 7.40
N TYR A 26 -12.21 -7.38 6.95
CA TYR A 26 -12.39 -8.55 7.81
C TYR A 26 -11.41 -9.66 7.40
N LYS A 27 -10.83 -10.36 8.38
CA LYS A 27 -9.95 -11.52 8.12
C LYS A 27 -10.80 -12.76 7.83
N LEU A 28 -10.59 -13.38 6.67
CA LEU A 28 -11.32 -14.60 6.24
C LEU A 28 -10.55 -15.88 6.60
N SER A 29 -9.25 -15.88 6.36
CA SER A 29 -8.34 -17.00 6.59
C SER A 29 -6.95 -16.46 6.94
N PRO A 30 -5.93 -17.31 7.22
CA PRO A 30 -4.56 -16.83 7.46
C PRO A 30 -4.00 -15.97 6.32
N ASP A 31 -4.38 -16.26 5.06
CA ASP A 31 -3.86 -15.64 3.84
C ASP A 31 -4.85 -14.73 3.10
N ARG A 32 -6.10 -14.60 3.58
CA ARG A 32 -7.16 -13.83 2.89
C ARG A 32 -7.92 -12.89 3.81
N CYS A 33 -8.25 -11.74 3.26
CA CYS A 33 -9.18 -10.79 3.85
C CYS A 33 -10.21 -10.32 2.83
N ILE A 34 -11.29 -9.74 3.33
CA ILE A 34 -12.31 -9.09 2.51
C ILE A 34 -12.44 -7.64 2.93
N LYS A 35 -12.32 -6.73 1.96
CA LYS A 35 -12.67 -5.32 2.14
C LYS A 35 -14.06 -5.08 1.60
N ILE A 36 -14.98 -4.69 2.47
CA ILE A 36 -16.36 -4.32 2.14
C ILE A 36 -16.42 -2.80 2.08
N TYR A 37 -16.81 -2.27 0.93
CA TYR A 37 -16.80 -0.84 0.62
C TYR A 37 -18.18 -0.22 0.83
N LEU A 38 -18.20 1.02 1.32
CA LEU A 38 -19.41 1.83 1.43
C LEU A 38 -19.96 2.26 0.06
N LYS A 39 -19.08 2.36 -0.95
CA LYS A 39 -19.42 2.79 -2.32
C LYS A 39 -18.85 1.82 -3.32
N GLU A 40 -19.68 1.26 -4.19
CA GLU A 40 -19.25 0.34 -5.26
C GLU A 40 -18.17 0.95 -6.17
N LYS A 41 -18.26 2.27 -6.43
CA LYS A 41 -17.24 2.99 -7.20
C LYS A 41 -15.84 2.80 -6.63
N HIS A 42 -15.69 2.82 -5.30
CA HIS A 42 -14.38 2.63 -4.66
C HIS A 42 -13.90 1.18 -4.78
N ALA A 43 -14.81 0.20 -4.68
CA ALA A 43 -14.47 -1.21 -4.93
C ALA A 43 -13.97 -1.41 -6.37
N ARG A 44 -14.70 -0.87 -7.36
CA ARG A 44 -14.29 -0.94 -8.78
C ARG A 44 -12.93 -0.27 -9.03
N MET A 45 -12.69 0.89 -8.44
CA MET A 45 -11.41 1.60 -8.58
C MET A 45 -10.24 0.82 -7.98
N GLU A 46 -10.38 0.28 -6.77
CA GLU A 46 -9.32 -0.54 -6.16
C GLU A 46 -9.08 -1.83 -6.97
N ALA A 47 -10.16 -2.51 -7.39
CA ALA A 47 -10.05 -3.73 -8.18
C ALA A 47 -9.29 -3.50 -9.48
N ASN A 48 -9.51 -2.38 -10.16
CA ASN A 48 -8.77 -2.02 -11.37
C ASN A 48 -7.28 -1.84 -11.09
N VAL A 49 -6.92 -1.19 -9.97
CA VAL A 49 -5.51 -1.05 -9.58
C VAL A 49 -4.88 -2.40 -9.28
N LEU A 50 -5.50 -3.20 -8.41
CA LEU A 50 -4.96 -4.50 -8.03
C LEU A 50 -4.82 -5.44 -9.23
N ARG A 51 -5.78 -5.43 -10.17
CA ARG A 51 -5.68 -6.22 -11.41
C ARG A 51 -4.49 -5.78 -12.27
N SER A 52 -4.29 -4.47 -12.44
CA SER A 52 -3.16 -3.94 -13.22
C SER A 52 -1.81 -4.26 -12.58
N ALA A 53 -1.78 -4.45 -11.25
CA ALA A 53 -0.58 -4.72 -10.48
C ALA A 53 -0.37 -6.20 -10.12
N THR A 54 -1.14 -7.13 -10.71
CA THR A 54 -1.09 -8.58 -10.43
C THR A 54 0.29 -9.22 -10.63
N SER A 55 1.12 -8.66 -11.52
CA SER A 55 2.49 -9.13 -11.76
C SER A 55 3.51 -8.69 -10.71
N SER A 56 3.10 -7.85 -9.77
CA SER A 56 4.00 -7.17 -8.85
C SER A 56 3.85 -7.67 -7.41
N ARG A 57 4.96 -8.03 -6.77
CA ARG A 57 4.97 -8.51 -5.38
C ARG A 57 4.54 -7.44 -4.36
N PHE A 58 4.70 -6.17 -4.71
CA PHE A 58 4.41 -5.02 -3.85
C PHE A 58 2.92 -4.81 -3.58
N PHE A 59 2.04 -5.47 -4.34
CA PHE A 59 0.60 -5.30 -4.24
C PHE A 59 -0.07 -6.59 -3.76
N PRO A 60 -1.19 -6.49 -3.01
CA PRO A 60 -1.98 -7.65 -2.61
C PRO A 60 -2.47 -8.44 -3.83
N LYS A 61 -2.39 -9.76 -3.77
CA LYS A 61 -3.08 -10.62 -4.75
C LYS A 61 -4.58 -10.45 -4.63
N ILE A 62 -5.27 -10.36 -5.78
CA ILE A 62 -6.74 -10.32 -5.84
C ILE A 62 -7.28 -11.72 -6.11
N TYR A 63 -8.28 -12.14 -5.32
CA TYR A 63 -8.91 -13.45 -5.46
C TYR A 63 -10.32 -13.36 -6.04
N GLU A 64 -11.11 -12.39 -5.57
CA GLU A 64 -12.51 -12.22 -5.98
C GLU A 64 -12.94 -10.76 -5.88
N THR A 65 -13.90 -10.36 -6.73
CA THR A 65 -14.52 -9.05 -6.68
C THR A 65 -16.03 -9.16 -6.80
N GLY A 66 -16.76 -8.54 -5.89
CA GLY A 66 -18.20 -8.29 -6.01
C GLY A 66 -18.49 -6.84 -6.37
N SER A 67 -19.78 -6.46 -6.29
CA SER A 67 -20.21 -5.08 -6.57
C SER A 67 -19.63 -4.06 -5.58
N ASN A 68 -19.55 -4.43 -4.30
CA ASN A 68 -19.07 -3.57 -3.22
C ASN A 68 -18.01 -4.23 -2.32
N TYR A 69 -17.37 -5.33 -2.75
CA TYR A 69 -16.31 -5.96 -1.97
C TYR A 69 -15.18 -6.49 -2.84
N ILE A 70 -14.02 -6.68 -2.21
CA ILE A 70 -12.87 -7.37 -2.80
C ILE A 70 -12.35 -8.38 -1.78
N VAL A 71 -12.15 -9.62 -2.22
CA VAL A 71 -11.37 -10.64 -1.50
C VAL A 71 -9.94 -10.59 -2.03
N MET A 72 -8.99 -10.38 -1.13
CA MET A 72 -7.57 -10.19 -1.47
C MET A 72 -6.66 -10.79 -0.40
N GLU A 73 -5.37 -10.86 -0.72
CA GLU A 73 -4.30 -11.27 0.19
C GLU A 73 -4.40 -10.52 1.52
N TYR A 74 -4.40 -11.28 2.62
CA TYR A 74 -4.16 -10.72 3.94
C TYR A 74 -2.65 -10.57 4.13
N ILE A 75 -2.22 -9.35 4.44
CA ILE A 75 -0.82 -9.05 4.70
C ILE A 75 -0.60 -9.13 6.21
N GLU A 76 0.20 -10.10 6.63
CA GLU A 76 0.73 -10.18 7.98
C GLU A 76 1.97 -9.29 8.10
N GLY A 77 2.08 -8.54 9.19
CA GLY A 77 3.19 -7.62 9.41
C GLY A 77 2.82 -6.31 10.09
N LYS A 78 3.80 -5.42 10.23
CA LYS A 78 3.63 -4.09 10.83
C LYS A 78 3.58 -3.03 9.72
N THR A 79 2.78 -1.98 9.90
CA THR A 79 2.89 -0.83 9.00
C THR A 79 4.23 -0.14 9.20
N LEU A 80 4.79 0.45 8.13
CA LEU A 80 6.03 1.23 8.20
C LEU A 80 5.92 2.38 9.21
N ASN A 81 4.73 2.98 9.35
CA ASN A 81 4.48 3.98 10.39
C ASN A 81 4.69 3.41 11.80
N ASN A 82 4.05 2.28 12.12
CA ASN A 82 4.15 1.66 13.44
C ASN A 82 5.55 1.10 13.71
N TYR A 83 6.21 0.59 12.67
CA TYR A 83 7.59 0.10 12.77
C TYR A 83 8.53 1.24 13.14
N LEU A 84 8.47 2.38 12.43
CA LEU A 84 9.33 3.53 12.72
C LEU A 84 9.01 4.19 14.07
N GLU A 85 7.74 4.24 14.47
CA GLU A 85 7.35 4.76 15.79
C GLU A 85 7.86 3.89 16.95
N LYS A 86 7.99 2.56 16.76
CA LYS A 86 8.44 1.62 17.81
C LYS A 86 9.94 1.39 17.82
N GLU A 87 10.52 1.06 16.67
CA GLU A 87 11.91 0.65 16.55
C GLU A 87 12.85 1.85 16.34
N GLY A 88 12.32 3.00 15.89
CA GLY A 88 13.05 4.26 15.74
C GLY A 88 14.14 4.26 14.67
N LYS A 89 14.28 3.20 13.86
CA LYS A 89 15.34 3.07 12.85
C LYS A 89 14.80 2.59 11.52
N LEU A 90 15.08 3.37 10.48
CA LEU A 90 14.87 2.98 9.10
C LEU A 90 16.11 2.24 8.59
N SER A 91 15.98 1.02 8.10
CA SER A 91 17.12 0.23 7.60
C SER A 91 17.36 0.45 6.11
N ASN A 92 18.61 0.27 5.65
CA ASN A 92 18.95 0.37 4.23
C ASN A 92 18.16 -0.63 3.36
N GLN A 93 17.81 -1.79 3.91
CA GLN A 93 16.97 -2.76 3.19
C GLN A 93 15.56 -2.21 2.95
N ILE A 94 14.92 -1.62 3.97
CA ILE A 94 13.59 -1.00 3.82
C ILE A 94 13.65 0.18 2.85
N ILE A 95 14.72 0.97 2.87
CA ILE A 95 14.90 2.09 1.93
C ILE A 95 14.94 1.58 0.49
N LYS A 96 15.71 0.53 0.21
CA LYS A 96 15.77 -0.11 -1.12
C LYS A 96 14.39 -0.63 -1.55
N GLU A 97 13.68 -1.31 -0.66
CA GLU A 97 12.32 -1.80 -0.91
C GLU A 97 11.37 -0.65 -1.30
N ILE A 98 11.42 0.48 -0.60
CA ILE A 98 10.60 1.66 -0.91
C ILE A 98 10.98 2.26 -2.26
N VAL A 99 12.27 2.37 -2.60
CA VAL A 99 12.69 2.87 -3.91
C VAL A 99 12.19 1.94 -5.03
N MET A 100 12.33 0.63 -4.85
CA MET A 100 11.82 -0.37 -5.82
C MET A 100 10.30 -0.30 -5.97
N LEU A 101 9.56 -0.10 -4.88
CA LEU A 101 8.11 0.13 -4.93
C LEU A 101 7.76 1.35 -5.79
N LEU A 102 8.45 2.48 -5.62
CA LEU A 102 8.18 3.70 -6.40
C LEU A 102 8.50 3.51 -7.89
N LYS A 103 9.62 2.83 -8.21
CA LYS A 103 9.97 2.44 -9.59
C LYS A 103 8.92 1.53 -10.21
N GLU A 104 8.42 0.59 -9.43
CA GLU A 104 7.39 -0.34 -9.88
C GLU A 104 6.07 0.35 -10.16
N MET A 105 5.67 1.33 -9.35
CA MET A 105 4.51 2.17 -9.63
C MET A 105 4.65 2.90 -10.97
N GLU A 106 5.83 3.42 -11.30
CA GLU A 106 6.09 4.02 -12.62
C GLU A 106 6.00 2.98 -13.75
N ARG A 107 6.61 1.81 -13.57
CA ARG A 107 6.56 0.70 -14.55
C ARG A 107 5.12 0.26 -14.84
N LEU A 108 4.26 0.27 -13.82
CA LEU A 108 2.84 -0.08 -13.91
C LEU A 108 1.94 1.09 -14.35
N ASN A 109 2.52 2.22 -14.76
CA ASN A 109 1.82 3.42 -15.22
C ASN A 109 0.85 4.01 -14.19
N PHE A 110 1.17 3.91 -12.90
CA PHE A 110 0.40 4.63 -11.89
C PHE A 110 0.57 6.13 -12.10
N THR A 111 -0.55 6.86 -12.12
CA THR A 111 -0.50 8.32 -12.24
C THR A 111 -0.07 8.97 -10.94
N ARG A 112 -0.20 8.26 -9.81
CA ARG A 112 0.29 8.67 -8.49
C ARG A 112 1.43 7.78 -8.00
N ILE A 113 2.65 8.32 -8.02
CA ILE A 113 3.87 7.71 -7.48
C ILE A 113 4.04 8.17 -6.03
N ASP A 114 3.24 7.59 -5.13
CA ASP A 114 3.21 8.00 -3.72
C ASP A 114 2.52 6.95 -2.85
N ALA A 115 2.95 6.83 -1.59
CA ALA A 115 2.36 5.95 -0.61
C ALA A 115 2.42 6.58 0.79
N ARG A 116 1.46 6.25 1.66
CA ARG A 116 1.49 6.69 3.05
C ARG A 116 2.18 5.62 3.90
N LEU A 117 2.97 6.02 4.90
CA LEU A 117 3.65 5.05 5.79
C LEU A 117 2.68 4.03 6.42
N ARG A 118 1.48 4.46 6.80
CA ARG A 118 0.44 3.58 7.34
C ARG A 118 -0.17 2.59 6.35
N HIS A 119 0.10 2.75 5.06
CA HIS A 119 -0.37 1.86 3.99
C HIS A 119 0.74 0.95 3.46
N ILE A 120 2.00 1.17 3.87
CA ILE A 120 3.11 0.28 3.57
C ILE A 120 3.22 -0.69 4.74
N PHE A 121 3.12 -1.97 4.46
CA PHE A 121 3.34 -3.06 5.41
C PHE A 121 4.74 -3.63 5.18
N ILE A 122 5.41 -3.94 6.27
CA ILE A 122 6.65 -4.71 6.31
C ILE A 122 6.26 -6.11 6.79
N THR A 123 6.51 -7.13 5.97
CA THR A 123 6.28 -8.54 6.31
C THR A 123 7.41 -9.05 7.20
N ASP A 124 7.23 -10.23 7.78
CA ASP A 124 8.26 -10.83 8.63
C ASP A 124 9.52 -11.21 7.83
N GLU A 125 9.43 -11.37 6.51
CA GLU A 125 10.58 -11.54 5.61
C GLU A 125 11.28 -10.21 5.22
N ASN A 126 10.92 -9.08 5.84
CA ASN A 126 11.39 -7.73 5.48
C ASN A 126 11.05 -7.28 4.04
N GLU A 127 10.09 -7.93 3.39
CA GLU A 127 9.51 -7.42 2.15
C GLU A 127 8.47 -6.35 2.47
N ILE A 128 8.21 -5.45 1.52
CA ILE A 128 7.10 -4.50 1.65
C ILE A 128 5.94 -4.79 0.71
N LYS A 129 4.73 -4.55 1.21
CA LYS A 129 3.50 -4.51 0.41
C LYS A 129 2.74 -3.23 0.70
N VAL A 130 2.06 -2.67 -0.30
CA VAL A 130 1.29 -1.43 -0.17
C VAL A 130 -0.20 -1.71 -0.36
N ILE A 131 -1.04 -1.06 0.44
CA ILE A 131 -2.51 -1.15 0.38
C ILE A 131 -3.17 0.22 0.13
N ASP A 132 -4.50 0.22 -0.05
CA ASP A 132 -5.35 1.41 -0.27
C ASP A 132 -4.94 2.23 -1.51
N HIS A 133 -5.34 1.67 -2.65
CA HIS A 133 -5.02 2.14 -3.98
C HIS A 133 -6.14 2.89 -4.69
N VAL A 134 -7.30 3.10 -4.04
CA VAL A 134 -8.50 3.69 -4.68
C VAL A 134 -8.19 4.93 -5.53
N ASN A 135 -7.23 5.76 -5.13
CA ASN A 135 -6.90 7.00 -5.83
C ASN A 135 -5.63 6.95 -6.68
N SER A 136 -4.99 5.78 -6.86
CA SER A 136 -3.67 5.65 -7.51
C SER A 136 -3.67 6.03 -9.00
N PHE A 137 -4.80 5.86 -9.69
CA PHE A 137 -4.97 6.30 -11.09
C PHE A 137 -5.70 7.64 -11.27
N LYS A 138 -6.25 8.21 -10.19
CA LYS A 138 -7.06 9.44 -10.25
C LYS A 138 -6.23 10.71 -10.10
N ILE A 139 -5.17 10.66 -9.31
CA ILE A 139 -4.36 11.81 -8.95
C ILE A 139 -3.07 11.73 -9.77
N ASN A 140 -2.71 12.79 -10.48
CA ASN A 140 -1.41 12.86 -11.15
C ASN A 140 -0.37 13.45 -10.20
N SER A 141 0.66 12.67 -9.86
CA SER A 141 1.79 13.09 -9.06
C SER A 141 2.96 12.13 -9.25
N ASN A 142 4.08 12.65 -9.75
CA ASN A 142 5.35 11.93 -9.90
C ASN A 142 6.31 12.13 -8.71
N TYR A 143 5.80 12.68 -7.60
CA TYR A 143 6.58 12.99 -6.41
C TYR A 143 5.89 12.39 -5.18
N PRO A 144 6.60 11.59 -4.36
CA PRO A 144 6.01 10.84 -3.25
C PRO A 144 5.78 11.73 -2.01
N LYS A 145 4.92 12.74 -2.18
CA LYS A 145 4.67 13.82 -1.21
C LYS A 145 4.24 13.28 0.15
N HIS A 146 3.35 12.29 0.19
CA HIS A 146 2.85 11.79 1.46
C HIS A 146 3.85 10.86 2.16
N LEU A 147 4.62 10.09 1.39
CA LEU A 147 5.73 9.30 1.92
C LEU A 147 6.73 10.23 2.63
N PHE A 148 7.22 11.25 1.93
CA PHE A 148 8.24 12.15 2.46
C PHE A 148 7.74 12.98 3.63
N ARG A 149 6.48 13.43 3.60
CA ARG A 149 5.87 14.10 4.75
C ARG A 149 5.81 13.18 5.97
N GLY A 150 5.51 11.89 5.77
CA GLY A 150 5.52 10.90 6.83
C GLY A 150 6.92 10.71 7.42
N LEU A 151 7.92 10.48 6.56
CA LEU A 151 9.31 10.31 6.98
C LEU A 151 9.86 11.55 7.69
N LYS A 152 9.53 12.76 7.21
CA LYS A 152 9.93 14.03 7.84
C LYS A 152 9.36 14.16 9.24
N LYS A 153 8.07 13.83 9.40
CA LYS A 153 7.39 13.88 10.72
C LYS A 153 8.07 12.96 11.75
N LEU A 154 8.62 11.83 11.30
CA LEU A 154 9.32 10.86 12.13
C LEU A 154 10.85 11.07 12.17
N GLY A 155 11.39 12.14 11.59
CA GLY A 155 12.83 12.45 11.60
C GLY A 155 13.70 11.61 10.67
N HIS A 156 13.11 10.84 9.75
CA HIS A 156 13.83 9.91 8.87
C HIS A 156 14.05 10.41 7.43
N LEU A 157 13.51 11.58 7.05
CA LEU A 157 13.55 12.02 5.66
C LEU A 157 14.98 12.23 5.13
N GLN A 158 15.84 12.92 5.89
CA GLN A 158 17.19 13.23 5.42
C GLN A 158 18.00 11.95 5.18
N PHE A 159 18.00 11.06 6.18
CA PHE A 159 18.64 9.74 6.08
C PHE A 159 18.09 8.92 4.91
N PHE A 160 16.77 8.91 4.71
CA PHE A 160 16.15 8.24 3.57
C PHE A 160 16.70 8.76 2.23
N LEU A 161 16.74 10.09 2.03
CA LEU A 161 17.17 10.69 0.78
C LEU A 161 18.65 10.40 0.48
N GLU A 162 19.51 10.48 1.50
CA GLU A 162 20.95 10.19 1.37
C GLU A 162 21.19 8.72 0.97
N GLU A 163 20.56 7.78 1.66
CA GLU A 163 20.73 6.35 1.37
C GLU A 163 20.04 5.92 0.07
N ALA A 164 18.86 6.47 -0.24
CA ALA A 164 18.18 6.21 -1.50
C ALA A 164 19.00 6.69 -2.70
N ASN A 165 19.65 7.84 -2.58
CA ASN A 165 20.51 8.35 -3.64
C ASN A 165 21.74 7.47 -3.87
N LYS A 166 22.34 6.90 -2.82
CA LYS A 166 23.44 5.94 -2.98
C LYS A 166 23.02 4.68 -3.74
N PHE A 167 21.74 4.33 -3.68
CA PHE A 167 21.19 3.15 -4.35
C PHE A 167 20.83 3.43 -5.82
N ASP A 168 20.18 4.55 -6.11
CA ASP A 168 19.77 4.92 -7.48
C ASP A 168 19.74 6.43 -7.66
N THR A 169 20.91 7.00 -7.96
CA THR A 169 21.08 8.46 -8.12
C THR A 169 20.15 9.02 -9.19
N GLU A 170 20.11 8.41 -10.37
CA GLU A 170 19.35 8.90 -11.52
C GLU A 170 17.85 9.00 -11.19
N PHE A 171 17.30 7.95 -10.57
CA PHE A 171 15.91 7.95 -10.14
C PHE A 171 15.62 9.04 -9.10
N CYS A 172 16.52 9.19 -8.11
CA CYS A 172 16.37 10.10 -6.98
C CYS A 172 16.61 11.58 -7.33
N MET A 173 17.36 11.88 -8.40
CA MET A 173 17.64 13.26 -8.84
C MET A 173 16.37 14.10 -9.04
N ARG A 174 15.26 13.44 -9.39
CA ARG A 174 13.96 14.08 -9.60
C ARG A 174 13.36 14.66 -8.32
N TRP A 175 13.77 14.17 -7.15
CA TRP A 175 13.25 14.62 -5.85
C TRP A 175 13.96 15.86 -5.32
N TRP A 176 15.22 16.10 -5.73
CA TRP A 176 15.97 17.27 -5.25
C TRP A 176 15.46 18.58 -5.82
N LYS A 177 15.00 18.60 -7.07
CA LYS A 177 14.41 19.79 -7.71
C LYS A 177 13.18 20.34 -6.99
N VAL A 178 12.56 19.54 -6.10
CA VAL A 178 11.34 19.88 -5.35
C VAL A 178 11.63 20.25 -3.89
N ASN A 179 12.82 19.94 -3.37
CA ASN A 179 13.22 20.21 -1.98
C ASN A 179 14.30 21.30 -1.85
N SER A 180 14.81 21.82 -2.97
CA SER A 180 15.60 23.07 -3.06
C SER A 180 14.69 24.28 -3.12
#